data_AF-A0A1Y2K5N8-F1
#
_entry.id   AF-A0A1Y2K5N8-F1
#
_cell.length_a   1.000
_cell.length_b   1.000
_cell.length_c   1.000
_cell.angle_alpha   90.00
_cell.angle_beta   90.00
_cell.angle_gamma   90.00
#
_symmetry.space_group_name_H-M   'P 1'
#
loop_
_entity.id
_entity.type
_entity.pdbx_description
1 polymer ?
#
loop_
_entity_poly.entity_id
_entity_poly.type
_entity_poly.pdbx_seq_one_letter_code
_entity_poly.pdbx_strand_id
1 'polypeptide(L)'
;MCLKMSEKLTKKFLFSLPEGKYLVSNTYEYPGRPCYSAYVSLKEERLEQWREIREKNAHYRFCHVYETKEDCVLWHKSMMCEEHLGKYGVSLD
;
A
#
# COMPACT_ATOMS: atom_id res chain seq x y z
N MET A 1 5.84 11.62 -9.42
CA MET A 1 6.68 11.59 -8.19
C MET A 1 5.91 10.81 -7.13
N CYS A 2 6.29 9.56 -6.84
CA CYS A 2 5.69 8.79 -5.75
C CYS A 2 6.02 9.48 -4.43
N LEU A 3 5.00 9.90 -3.66
CA LEU A 3 5.18 10.34 -2.29
C LEU A 3 5.58 9.09 -1.48
N LYS A 4 6.89 8.85 -1.36
CA LYS A 4 7.47 7.81 -0.49
C LYS A 4 7.27 8.19 0.97
N MET A 5 6.02 8.25 1.41
CA MET A 5 5.65 8.48 2.80
C MET A 5 5.46 7.13 3.46
N SER A 6 6.51 6.67 4.15
CA SER A 6 6.42 5.52 5.05
C SER A 6 5.86 5.99 6.39
N GLU A 7 4.55 6.19 6.43
CA GLU A 7 3.83 6.65 7.62
C GLU A 7 3.01 5.50 8.23
N LYS A 8 2.75 5.60 9.55
CA LYS A 8 1.85 4.67 10.23
C LYS A 8 0.42 4.91 9.77
N LEU A 9 -0.24 3.84 9.32
CA LEU A 9 -1.64 3.86 8.90
C LEU A 9 -2.56 4.05 10.10
N THR A 10 -2.79 5.31 10.45
CA THR A 10 -3.74 5.74 11.47
C THR A 10 -4.99 6.30 10.81
N LYS A 11 -6.10 6.33 11.55
CA LYS A 11 -7.35 6.97 11.07
C LYS A 11 -7.09 8.41 10.64
N LYS A 12 -6.32 9.17 11.42
CA LYS A 12 -5.98 10.56 11.11
C LYS A 12 -5.18 10.66 9.80
N PHE A 13 -4.22 9.76 9.61
CA PHE A 13 -3.43 9.71 8.37
C PHE A 13 -4.32 9.43 7.17
N LEU A 14 -5.15 8.38 7.21
CA LEU A 14 -6.10 8.05 6.13
C LEU A 14 -7.01 9.24 5.77
N PHE A 15 -7.51 9.96 6.77
CA PHE A 15 -8.38 11.14 6.57
C PHE A 15 -7.62 12.37 6.05
N SER A 16 -6.29 12.40 6.17
CA SER A 16 -5.44 13.46 5.63
C SER A 16 -5.02 13.21 4.18
N LEU A 17 -5.14 11.99 3.66
CA LEU A 17 -4.75 11.66 2.30
C LEU A 17 -5.73 12.27 1.28
N PRO A 18 -5.26 12.65 0.07
CA PRO A 18 -6.15 12.98 -1.03
C PRO A 18 -6.88 11.73 -1.55
N GLU A 19 -8.10 11.93 -2.03
CA GLU A 19 -8.93 10.88 -2.63
C GLU A 19 -8.27 10.35 -3.92
N GLY A 20 -8.53 9.09 -4.27
CA GLY A 20 -8.05 8.49 -5.52
C GLY A 20 -6.58 8.07 -5.53
N LYS A 21 -5.79 8.36 -4.48
CA LYS A 21 -4.43 7.80 -4.32
C LYS A 21 -4.47 6.31 -4.04
N TYR A 22 -3.42 5.58 -4.39
CA TYR A 22 -3.34 4.15 -4.11
C TYR A 22 -2.56 3.88 -2.82
N LEU A 23 -3.26 3.41 -1.78
CA LEU A 23 -2.70 3.08 -0.47
C LEU A 23 -2.32 1.60 -0.42
N VAL A 24 -1.09 1.29 -0.01
CA VAL A 24 -0.59 -0.08 0.11
C VAL A 24 0.07 -0.28 1.46
N SER A 25 -0.30 -1.34 2.17
CA SER A 25 0.35 -1.73 3.41
C SER A 25 1.76 -2.26 3.15
N ASN A 26 2.70 -1.92 4.03
CA ASN A 26 4.05 -2.47 4.01
C ASN A 26 4.14 -3.87 4.65
N THR A 27 3.05 -4.35 5.25
CA THR A 27 2.93 -5.73 5.72
C THR A 27 2.29 -6.59 4.64
N TYR A 28 2.82 -7.81 4.50
CA TYR A 28 2.44 -8.75 3.44
C TYR A 28 1.91 -10.04 4.06
N GLU A 29 0.79 -10.55 3.53
CA GLU A 29 0.27 -11.89 3.88
C GLU A 29 1.17 -12.98 3.29
N TYR A 30 1.64 -12.74 2.05
CA TYR A 30 2.55 -13.57 1.29
C TYR A 30 3.51 -12.68 0.50
N PRO A 31 4.68 -13.18 0.08
CA PRO A 31 5.56 -12.43 -0.84
C PRO A 31 4.76 -11.88 -2.03
N GLY A 32 4.79 -10.56 -2.24
CA GLY A 32 4.07 -9.89 -3.32
C GLY A 32 2.58 -9.58 -3.05
N ARG A 33 2.00 -10.01 -1.92
CA ARG A 33 0.60 -9.72 -1.55
C ARG A 33 0.51 -8.90 -0.25
N PRO A 34 0.32 -7.57 -0.32
CA PRO A 34 0.16 -6.73 0.86
C PRO A 34 -1.13 -7.10 1.62
N CYS A 35 -1.13 -6.98 2.95
CA CYS A 35 -2.31 -7.22 3.79
C CYS A 35 -3.48 -6.29 3.46
N TYR A 36 -3.19 -5.11 2.90
CA TYR A 36 -4.18 -4.17 2.42
C TYR A 36 -3.63 -3.37 1.25
N SER A 37 -4.40 -3.27 0.17
CA SER A 37 -4.11 -2.37 -0.94
C SER A 37 -5.42 -1.89 -1.57
N ALA A 38 -5.65 -0.59 -1.59
CA ALA A 38 -6.86 -0.01 -2.16
C ALA A 38 -6.64 1.46 -2.54
N TYR A 39 -7.52 1.98 -3.39
CA TYR A 39 -7.59 3.43 -3.57
C TYR A 39 -8.15 4.10 -2.30
N VAL A 40 -7.67 5.29 -1.97
CA VAL A 40 -8.20 6.12 -0.90
C VAL A 40 -9.61 6.53 -1.29
N SER A 41 -10.59 6.06 -0.52
CA SER A 41 -12.00 6.28 -0.79
C SER A 41 -12.39 7.74 -0.59
N LEU A 42 -13.60 8.07 -1.07
CA LEU A 42 -14.19 9.38 -0.84
C LEU A 42 -14.31 9.67 0.66
N LYS A 43 -14.24 10.95 1.04
CA LYS A 43 -14.21 11.36 2.46
C LYS A 43 -15.36 10.76 3.29
N GLU A 44 -16.53 10.61 2.68
CA GLU A 44 -17.75 10.02 3.24
C GLU A 44 -17.62 8.50 3.49
N GLU A 45 -16.90 7.80 2.63
CA GLU A 45 -16.68 6.35 2.71
C GLU A 45 -15.46 5.96 3.56
N ARG A 46 -14.60 6.92 3.93
CA ARG A 46 -13.36 6.64 4.69
C ARG A 46 -13.57 6.00 6.06
N LEU A 47 -14.75 6.17 6.67
CA LEU A 47 -15.07 5.47 7.90
C LEU A 47 -15.22 3.96 7.68
N GLU A 48 -15.83 3.58 6.56
CA GLU A 48 -15.95 2.18 6.14
C GLU A 48 -14.60 1.63 5.73
N GLN A 49 -13.85 2.38 4.91
CA GLN A 49 -12.48 2.01 4.55
C GLN A 49 -11.59 1.79 5.78
N TRP A 50 -11.74 2.62 6.82
CA TRP A 50 -11.02 2.45 8.07
C TRP A 50 -11.43 1.17 8.83
N ARG A 51 -12.70 0.77 8.77
CA ARG A 51 -13.17 -0.50 9.34
C ARG A 51 -12.47 -1.67 8.63
N GLU A 52 -12.44 -1.69 7.30
CA GLU A 52 -11.79 -2.74 6.52
C GLU A 52 -10.28 -2.84 6.84
N ILE A 53 -9.58 -1.70 6.92
CA ILE A 53 -8.16 -1.64 7.28
C ILE A 53 -7.91 -2.29 8.65
N ARG A 54 -8.83 -2.12 9.60
CA ARG A 54 -8.73 -2.76 10.92
C ARG A 54 -8.97 -4.26 10.84
N GLU A 55 -9.99 -4.70 10.09
CA GLU A 55 -10.28 -6.12 9.89
C GLU A 55 -9.11 -6.86 9.23
N LYS A 56 -8.39 -6.19 8.32
CA LYS A 56 -7.17 -6.70 7.67
C LYS A 56 -5.91 -6.57 8.52
N ASN A 57 -6.00 -6.10 9.76
CA ASN A 57 -4.87 -5.85 10.66
C ASN A 57 -3.77 -4.93 10.08
N ALA A 58 -4.13 -4.08 9.11
CA ALA A 58 -3.21 -3.13 8.49
C ALA A 58 -3.11 -1.81 9.29
N HIS A 59 -4.01 -1.57 10.24
CA HIS A 59 -3.97 -0.43 11.14
C HIS A 59 -2.67 -0.39 11.98
N TYR A 60 -2.13 0.83 12.19
CA TYR A 60 -0.85 1.12 12.85
C TYR A 60 0.40 0.50 12.20
N ARG A 61 0.26 -0.23 11.08
CA ARG A 61 1.39 -0.68 10.25
C ARG A 61 1.85 0.45 9.35
N PHE A 62 3.08 0.36 8.87
CA PHE A 62 3.56 1.26 7.84
C PHE A 62 2.81 1.02 6.53
N CYS A 63 2.61 2.08 5.77
CA CYS A 63 1.99 2.04 4.45
C CYS A 63 2.75 2.96 3.49
N HIS A 64 2.55 2.72 2.20
CA HIS A 64 3.03 3.53 1.10
C HIS A 64 1.83 4.08 0.35
N VAL A 65 1.95 5.30 -0.16
CA VAL A 65 0.90 5.96 -0.94
C VAL A 65 1.45 6.29 -2.32
N TYR A 66 0.79 5.76 -3.34
CA TYR A 66 1.14 5.95 -4.74
C TYR A 66 0.11 6.84 -5.43
N GLU A 67 0.50 7.45 -6.54
CA GLU A 67 -0.44 8.18 -7.40
C GLU A 67 -1.47 7.20 -7.98
N THR A 68 -0.99 6.09 -8.54
CA THR A 68 -1.80 5.05 -9.15
C THR A 68 -1.37 3.65 -8.71
N LYS A 69 -2.17 2.64 -9.04
CA LYS A 69 -1.76 1.23 -8.88
C LYS A 69 -0.57 0.90 -9.76
N GLU A 70 -0.48 1.48 -10.96
CA GLU A 70 0.60 1.30 -11.90
C GLU A 70 1.93 1.81 -11.34
N ASP A 71 1.93 2.98 -10.67
CA ASP A 71 3.09 3.50 -9.95
C ASP A 71 3.58 2.54 -8.86
N CYS A 72 2.66 1.88 -8.15
CA CYS A 72 3.01 0.84 -7.17
C CYS A 72 3.70 -0.34 -7.85
N VAL A 73 3.17 -0.82 -8.99
CA VAL A 73 3.74 -1.94 -9.74
C VAL A 73 5.12 -1.58 -10.30
N LEU A 74 5.28 -0.38 -10.87
CA LEU A 74 6.56 0.11 -11.38
C LEU A 74 7.59 0.20 -10.26
N TRP A 75 7.21 0.75 -9.11
CA TRP A 75 8.09 0.83 -7.95
C TRP A 75 8.51 -0.57 -7.46
N HIS A 76 7.55 -1.50 -7.39
CA HIS A 76 7.85 -2.88 -7.00
C HIS A 76 8.79 -3.55 -8.01
N LYS A 77 8.58 -3.38 -9.31
CA LYS A 77 9.48 -3.88 -10.36
C LYS A 77 10.88 -3.28 -10.24
N SER A 78 11.00 -1.97 -10.02
CA SER A 78 12.30 -1.31 -9.84
C SER A 78 13.04 -1.80 -8.60
N MET A 79 12.35 -1.97 -7.46
CA MET A 79 12.96 -2.55 -6.25
C MET A 79 13.38 -4.01 -6.45
N MET A 80 12.59 -4.79 -7.18
CA MET A 80 12.95 -6.16 -7.51
C MET A 80 14.17 -6.21 -8.45
N CYS A 81 14.36 -5.24 -9.33
CA CYS A 81 15.59 -5.14 -10.12
C CYS A 81 16.83 -4.77 -9.30
N GLU A 82 16.70 -4.07 -8.16
CA GLU A 82 17.84 -3.68 -7.32
C GLU A 82 18.23 -4.72 -6.25
N GLU A 83 17.29 -5.57 -5.79
CA GLU A 83 17.55 -6.55 -4.71
C GLU A 83 17.39 -8.05 -5.09
N HIS A 84 17.02 -8.41 -6.33
CA HIS A 84 16.98 -9.83 -6.77
C HIS A 84 18.28 -10.36 -7.39
N LEU A 85 19.34 -10.38 -6.59
CA LEU A 85 20.40 -11.39 -6.74
C LEU A 85 20.40 -12.45 -5.62
N GLY A 86 19.28 -12.70 -4.90
CA GLY A 86 19.37 -13.81 -3.95
C GLY A 86 18.19 -14.50 -3.28
N LYS A 87 16.94 -14.03 -3.24
CA LYS A 87 15.99 -14.68 -2.30
C LYS A 87 14.56 -15.04 -2.68
N TYR A 88 13.92 -14.49 -3.71
CA TYR A 88 12.54 -14.88 -4.04
C TYR A 88 12.33 -15.04 -5.54
N GLY A 89 12.63 -16.24 -6.03
CA GLY A 89 12.19 -16.68 -7.35
C GLY A 89 10.66 -16.67 -7.41
N VAL A 90 10.09 -15.68 -8.10
CA VAL A 90 8.70 -15.71 -8.55
C VAL A 90 8.71 -15.35 -10.03
N SER A 91 8.53 -16.38 -10.86
CA SER A 91 8.20 -16.24 -12.28
C SER A 91 6.81 -15.62 -12.41
N LEU A 92 6.71 -14.56 -13.21
CA LEU A 92 5.45 -14.11 -13.79
C LEU A 92 5.36 -14.78 -15.16
N ASP A 93 4.48 -15.77 -15.28
CA ASP A 93 3.93 -16.23 -16.58
C ASP A 93 2.86 -15.23 -17.03
#